data_AF-A0A353R7N0-F1
#
_entry.id   AF-A0A353R7N0-F1
#
_cell.length_a   1.000
_cell.length_b   1.000
_cell.length_c   1.000
_cell.angle_alpha   90.00
_cell.angle_beta   90.00
_cell.angle_gamma   90.00
#
_symmetry.space_group_name_H-M   'P 1'
#
loop_
_entity.id
_entity.type
_entity.pdbx_description
1 polymer ?
#
loop_
_entity_poly.entity_id
_entity_poly.type
_entity_poly.pdbx_seq_one_letter_code
_entity_poly.pdbx_strand_id
1 'polypeptide(L)'
;SRKGISSVAEGVKKIAGISLAEAGQLFVRGLGDRYSSTTLNGLPVASPNPDNKLIPLDLFPSRLIRNITVNKVYNVSAYADYSGAHIDIGLKEH
;
A
#
# COMPACT_ATOMS: atom_id res chain seq x y z
N SER A 1 -15.11 8.79 -19.77
CA SER A 1 -15.02 9.15 -18.34
C SER A 1 -13.57 9.01 -17.89
N ARG A 2 -12.88 10.11 -17.54
CA ARG A 2 -11.59 10.00 -16.83
C ARG A 2 -11.92 9.59 -15.39
N LYS A 3 -11.97 8.28 -15.11
CA LYS A 3 -12.07 7.81 -13.73
C LYS A 3 -10.81 8.28 -13.00
N GLY A 4 -10.97 9.24 -12.10
CA GLY A 4 -9.92 9.63 -11.16
C GLY A 4 -9.57 8.46 -10.23
N ILE A 5 -8.45 8.57 -9.51
CA ILE A 5 -8.05 7.58 -8.50
C ILE A 5 -9.09 7.58 -7.39
N SER A 6 -9.80 6.47 -7.21
CA SER A 6 -10.89 6.33 -6.24
C SER A 6 -10.46 5.68 -4.92
N SER A 7 -9.31 4.99 -4.90
CA SER A 7 -8.76 4.29 -3.74
C SER A 7 -7.23 4.29 -3.73
N VAL A 8 -6.63 3.94 -2.59
CA VAL A 8 -5.18 3.72 -2.48
C VAL A 8 -4.72 2.62 -3.45
N ALA A 9 -5.50 1.52 -3.59
CA ALA A 9 -5.23 0.45 -4.56
C ALA A 9 -5.07 0.97 -6.00
N GLU A 10 -5.96 1.86 -6.46
CA GLU A 10 -5.85 2.46 -7.79
C GLU A 10 -4.66 3.43 -7.91
N GLY A 11 -4.32 4.12 -6.82
CA GLY A 11 -3.20 5.05 -6.76
C GLY A 11 -1.86 4.33 -6.88
N VAL A 12 -1.64 3.28 -6.09
CA VAL A 12 -0.36 2.53 -6.10
C VAL A 12 -0.10 1.81 -7.42
N LYS A 13 -1.15 1.40 -8.16
CA LYS A 13 -1.01 0.83 -9.53
C LYS A 13 -0.35 1.80 -10.52
N LYS A 14 -0.34 3.10 -10.25
CA LYS A 14 0.31 4.10 -11.12
C LYS A 14 1.83 4.16 -10.90
N ILE A 15 2.33 3.54 -9.85
CA ILE A 15 3.75 3.50 -9.52
C ILE A 15 4.41 2.36 -10.30
N ALA A 16 5.51 2.66 -11.00
CA ALA A 16 6.24 1.67 -11.77
C ALA A 16 6.68 0.46 -10.91
N GLY A 17 6.52 -0.74 -11.45
CA GLY A 17 6.85 -1.99 -10.76
C GLY A 17 5.86 -2.39 -9.68
N ILE A 18 4.65 -1.80 -9.65
CA ILE A 18 3.54 -2.25 -8.80
C ILE A 18 2.42 -2.79 -9.69
N SER A 19 1.87 -3.95 -9.32
CA SER A 19 0.63 -4.48 -9.88
C SER A 19 -0.27 -5.01 -8.77
N LEU A 20 -1.57 -5.10 -9.03
CA LEU A 20 -2.52 -5.84 -8.18
C LEU A 20 -3.20 -6.90 -9.03
N ALA A 21 -3.30 -8.12 -8.51
CA ALA A 21 -4.13 -9.16 -9.09
C ALA A 21 -5.63 -8.85 -8.92
N GLU A 22 -6.48 -9.59 -9.63
CA GLU A 22 -7.94 -9.44 -9.54
C GLU A 22 -8.47 -9.67 -8.12
N ALA A 23 -7.83 -10.57 -7.37
CA ALA A 23 -8.14 -10.85 -5.97
C ALA A 23 -7.58 -9.80 -4.98
N GLY A 24 -7.04 -8.67 -5.46
CA GLY A 24 -6.53 -7.58 -4.62
C GLY A 24 -5.12 -7.78 -4.06
N GLN A 25 -4.44 -8.88 -4.42
CA GLN A 25 -3.06 -9.15 -4.00
C GLN A 25 -2.07 -8.19 -4.66
N LEU A 26 -1.26 -7.52 -3.85
CA LEU A 26 -0.24 -6.57 -4.29
C LEU A 26 1.05 -7.30 -4.67
N PHE A 27 1.62 -6.90 -5.81
CA PHE A 27 2.96 -7.28 -6.21
C PHE A 27 3.84 -6.05 -6.36
N VAL A 28 5.05 -6.13 -5.83
CA VAL A 28 6.07 -5.08 -5.95
C VAL A 28 7.33 -5.71 -6.51
N ARG A 29 7.74 -5.28 -7.71
CA ARG A 29 8.88 -5.83 -8.45
C ARG A 29 8.83 -7.37 -8.58
N GLY A 30 7.63 -7.91 -8.75
CA GLY A 30 7.38 -9.36 -8.86
C GLY A 30 7.27 -10.10 -7.52
N LEU A 31 7.55 -9.44 -6.40
CA LEU A 31 7.40 -10.01 -5.06
C LEU A 31 5.95 -9.86 -4.59
N GLY A 32 5.38 -10.94 -4.04
CA GLY A 32 4.05 -10.92 -3.45
C GLY A 32 3.94 -10.07 -2.19
N ASP A 33 2.72 -9.92 -1.70
CA ASP A 33 2.34 -9.06 -0.58
C ASP A 33 3.13 -9.34 0.72
N ARG A 34 3.52 -10.61 0.96
CA ARG A 34 4.33 -11.04 2.11
C ARG A 34 5.67 -10.32 2.26
N TYR A 35 6.20 -9.79 1.17
CA TYR A 35 7.47 -9.06 1.14
C TYR A 35 7.31 -7.55 1.28
N SER A 36 6.08 -7.07 1.44
CA SER A 36 5.78 -5.66 1.62
C SER A 36 5.16 -5.41 3.00
N SER A 37 5.14 -4.16 3.42
CA SER A 37 4.50 -3.71 4.66
C SER A 37 3.64 -2.48 4.40
N THR A 38 2.56 -2.33 5.17
CA THR A 38 1.69 -1.16 5.11
C THR A 38 1.60 -0.48 6.47
N THR A 39 1.64 0.84 6.47
CA THR A 39 1.33 1.69 7.62
C THR A 39 0.21 2.68 7.29
N LEU A 40 -0.45 3.15 8.33
CA LEU A 40 -1.44 4.22 8.31
C LEU A 40 -0.95 5.33 9.22
N ASN A 41 -0.63 6.50 8.65
CA ASN A 41 0.02 7.60 9.36
C ASN A 41 1.30 7.15 10.12
N GLY A 42 2.12 6.30 9.49
CA GLY A 42 3.33 5.73 10.09
C GLY A 42 3.10 4.61 11.10
N LEU A 43 1.85 4.29 11.46
CA LEU A 43 1.53 3.20 12.39
C LEU A 43 1.26 1.90 11.64
N PRO A 44 1.77 0.75 12.10
CA PRO A 44 1.62 -0.52 11.41
C PRO A 44 0.16 -0.96 11.43
N VAL A 45 -0.34 -1.43 10.29
CA VAL A 45 -1.70 -1.95 10.15
C VAL A 45 -1.67 -3.39 9.66
N ALA A 46 -2.44 -4.24 10.33
CA ALA A 46 -2.54 -5.65 9.99
C ALA A 46 -3.66 -5.92 8.98
N SER A 47 -3.52 -7.01 8.23
CA SER A 47 -4.59 -7.55 7.40
C SER A 47 -5.72 -8.12 8.27
N PRO A 48 -7.00 -7.88 7.92
CA PRO A 48 -8.12 -8.60 8.51
C PRO A 48 -8.27 -10.04 7.97
N ASN A 49 -7.55 -10.39 6.91
CA ASN A 49 -7.53 -11.73 6.33
C ASN A 49 -6.18 -12.42 6.64
N PRO A 50 -6.16 -13.59 7.32
CA PRO A 50 -4.92 -14.29 7.67
C PRO A 50 -4.11 -14.79 6.47
N ASP A 51 -4.71 -14.94 5.29
CA ASP A 51 -4.02 -15.41 4.08
C ASP A 51 -3.12 -14.34 3.45
N ASN A 52 -3.42 -13.06 3.72
CA ASN A 52 -2.71 -11.91 3.19
C ASN A 52 -1.94 -11.20 4.30
N LYS A 53 -0.70 -10.78 4.01
CA LYS A 53 0.08 -9.98 4.97
C LYS A 53 -0.43 -8.55 5.02
N LEU A 54 -0.76 -7.99 3.85
CA LEU A 54 -1.16 -6.60 3.73
C LEU A 54 -2.66 -6.41 3.93
N ILE A 55 -3.01 -5.30 4.56
CA ILE A 55 -4.39 -4.80 4.54
C ILE A 55 -4.84 -4.51 3.08
N PRO A 56 -6.07 -4.89 2.69
CA PRO A 56 -6.58 -4.54 1.37
C PRO A 56 -6.60 -3.02 1.16
N LEU A 57 -5.88 -2.54 0.15
CA LEU A 57 -5.66 -1.10 -0.09
C LEU A 57 -6.90 -0.40 -0.68
N ASP A 58 -7.89 -1.16 -1.13
CA ASP A 58 -9.17 -0.66 -1.61
C ASP A 58 -10.11 -0.21 -0.48
N LEU A 59 -9.83 -0.63 0.77
CA LEU A 59 -10.52 -0.16 1.98
C LEU A 59 -10.32 1.33 2.27
N PHE A 60 -9.36 1.98 1.59
CA PHE A 60 -9.00 3.37 1.80
C PHE A 60 -9.42 4.23 0.60
N PRO A 61 -10.59 4.90 0.67
CA PRO A 61 -11.05 5.79 -0.38
C PRO A 61 -10.15 7.01 -0.52
N SER A 62 -9.86 7.43 -1.75
CA SER A 62 -8.97 8.56 -2.03
C SER A 62 -9.41 9.88 -1.37
N ARG A 63 -10.70 10.03 -1.05
CA ARG A 63 -11.23 11.21 -0.34
C ARG A 63 -10.65 11.39 1.07
N LEU A 64 -10.28 10.31 1.74
CA LEU A 64 -9.70 10.34 3.11
C LEU A 64 -8.17 10.54 3.09
N ILE A 65 -7.54 10.37 1.92
CA ILE A 65 -6.09 10.32 1.78
C ILE A 65 -5.52 11.71 1.50
N ARG A 66 -4.46 12.07 2.21
CA ARG A 66 -3.59 13.22 1.92
C ARG A 66 -2.48 12.82 0.96
N ASN A 67 -1.76 11.74 1.25
CA ASN A 67 -0.69 11.23 0.39
C ASN A 67 -0.52 9.70 0.55
N ILE A 68 0.19 9.11 -0.39
CA ILE A 68 0.64 7.71 -0.34
C ILE A 68 2.14 7.74 -0.59
N THR A 69 2.91 7.20 0.35
CA THR A 69 4.37 7.11 0.22
C THR A 69 4.76 5.67 -0.03
N VAL A 70 5.58 5.41 -1.06
CA VAL A 70 6.06 4.05 -1.36
C VAL A 70 7.58 4.04 -1.39
N ASN A 71 8.18 3.35 -0.42
CA ASN A 71 9.61 3.14 -0.33
C ASN A 71 9.96 1.73 -0.80
N LYS A 72 10.76 1.63 -1.87
CA LYS A 72 11.25 0.35 -2.42
C LYS A 72 12.72 0.09 -2.10
N VAL A 73 13.26 0.89 -1.19
CA VAL A 73 14.64 0.82 -0.70
C VAL A 73 14.51 0.79 0.81
N TYR A 74 15.36 -0.01 1.45
CA TYR A 74 15.42 -0.09 2.89
C TYR A 74 15.63 1.30 3.50
N ASN A 75 14.79 1.63 4.49
CA ASN A 75 14.87 2.86 5.26
C ASN A 75 14.87 2.51 6.75
N VAL A 76 15.89 3.00 7.47
CA VAL A 76 16.13 2.73 8.89
C VAL A 76 15.04 3.30 9.81
N SER A 77 14.33 4.34 9.37
CA SER A 77 13.24 4.95 10.14
C SER A 77 11.89 4.24 9.97
N ALA A 78 11.79 3.28 9.04
CA ALA A 78 10.60 2.49 8.80
C ALA A 78 10.72 1.10 9.43
N TYR A 79 9.58 0.44 9.68
CA TYR A 79 9.57 -0.95 10.14
C TYR A 79 10.34 -1.84 9.16
N ALA A 80 11.34 -2.58 9.64
CA ALA A 80 12.27 -3.38 8.82
C ALA A 80 11.67 -4.69 8.27
N ASP A 81 10.34 -4.81 8.20
CA ASP A 81 9.62 -6.02 7.78
C ASP A 81 9.17 -5.96 6.30
N TYR A 82 10.10 -5.60 5.41
CA TYR A 82 9.85 -5.61 3.95
C TYR A 82 11.14 -5.76 3.14
N SER A 83 11.02 -6.42 1.99
CA SER A 83 12.04 -6.46 0.93
C SER A 83 11.52 -6.00 -0.44
N GLY A 84 10.19 -5.92 -0.60
CA GLY A 84 9.50 -5.40 -1.78
C GLY A 84 9.24 -3.89 -1.67
N ALA A 85 8.31 -3.48 -0.80
CA ALA A 85 8.11 -2.08 -0.45
C ALA A 85 7.48 -1.88 0.92
N HIS A 86 7.69 -0.68 1.45
CA HIS A 86 6.91 -0.10 2.53
C HIS A 86 5.94 0.93 1.95
N ILE A 87 4.65 0.77 2.25
CA ILE A 87 3.56 1.62 1.78
C ILE A 87 2.96 2.34 2.98
N ASP A 88 3.16 3.66 3.06
CA ASP A 88 2.53 4.48 4.10
C ASP A 88 1.34 5.25 3.53
N ILE A 89 0.19 5.11 4.19
CA ILE A 89 -1.06 5.79 3.85
C ILE A 89 -1.20 6.98 4.80
N GLY A 90 -0.98 8.19 4.28
CA GLY A 90 -1.20 9.42 5.03
C GLY A 90 -2.64 9.89 4.89
N LEU A 91 -3.40 9.89 5.98
CA LEU A 91 -4.74 10.46 6.03
C LEU A 91 -4.68 12.00 6.09
N LYS A 92 -5.81 12.64 5.76
CA LYS A 92 -5.99 14.07 6.03
C LYS A 92 -6.15 14.29 7.54
N GLU A 93 -5.46 15.29 8.06
CA GLU A 93 -5.75 15.83 9.39
C GLU A 93 -7.01 16.72 9.29
N HIS A 94 -7.80 16.79 10.36
CA HIS A 94 -9.04 17.57 10.40
C HIS A 94 -8.79 19.07 10.28
#